data_AF-A0A067MKR2-F1
#
_entry.id   AF-A0A067MKR2-F1
#
_cell.length_a   1.000
_cell.length_b   1.000
_cell.length_c   1.000
_cell.angle_alpha   90.00
_cell.angle_beta   90.00
_cell.angle_gamma   90.00
#
_symmetry.space_group_name_H-M   'P 1'
#
loop_
_entity.id
_entity.type
_entity.pdbx_description
1 polymer ?
#
loop_
_entity_poly.entity_id
_entity_poly.type
_entity_poly.pdbx_seq_one_letter_code
_entity_poly.pdbx_strand_id
1 'polypeptide(L)'
;KRVVLFSICMQSNERRCNALQTIVGMFAHSCNTPERVLETIAHAGLSVSSSSVLNMVNSLSKKAVDVTKETVRSTCVGIGYDNLDVQFKSSQPTIEKAPKLLHMTTGAFFPL
;
A
#
# COMPACT_ATOMS: atom_id res chain seq x y z
N LYS A 1 23.86 -11.66 27.19
CA LYS A 1 23.06 -12.61 26.37
C LYS A 1 22.29 -11.90 25.23
N ARG A 2 21.46 -10.88 25.51
CA ARG A 2 20.67 -10.17 24.47
C ARG A 2 21.50 -9.53 23.35
N VAL A 3 22.54 -8.78 23.70
CA VAL A 3 23.43 -8.11 22.72
C VAL A 3 24.07 -9.11 21.75
N VAL A 4 24.51 -10.26 22.27
CA VAL A 4 25.11 -11.33 21.46
C VAL A 4 24.13 -11.89 20.43
N LEU A 5 22.86 -12.13 20.83
CA LEU A 5 21.82 -12.58 19.92
C LEU A 5 21.55 -11.56 18.81
N PHE A 6 21.47 -10.27 19.17
CA PHE A 6 21.33 -9.20 18.18
C PHE A 6 22.50 -9.16 17.20
N SER A 7 23.74 -9.26 17.69
CA SER A 7 24.93 -9.29 16.83
C SER A 7 24.92 -10.49 15.87
N ILE A 8 24.48 -11.66 16.32
CA ILE A 8 24.36 -12.86 15.46
C ILE A 8 23.29 -12.64 14.39
N CYS A 9 22.11 -12.11 14.75
CA CYS A 9 21.04 -11.84 13.80
C CYS A 9 21.40 -10.74 12.79
N MET A 10 22.22 -9.77 13.18
CA MET A 10 22.71 -8.69 12.31
C MET A 10 23.85 -9.13 11.38
N GLN A 11 24.67 -10.10 11.78
CA GLN A 11 25.75 -10.63 10.94
C GLN A 11 25.33 -11.84 10.10
N SER A 12 24.07 -12.27 10.23
CA SER A 12 23.49 -13.33 9.41
C SER A 12 23.40 -12.87 7.96
N ASN A 13 24.25 -13.42 7.09
CA ASN A 13 24.24 -13.13 5.64
C ASN A 13 23.39 -14.14 4.84
N GLU A 14 22.59 -14.95 5.54
CA GLU A 14 21.72 -15.94 4.93
C GLU A 14 20.36 -15.31 4.57
N ARG A 15 19.96 -15.41 3.29
CA ARG A 15 18.71 -14.83 2.78
C ARG A 15 17.47 -15.38 3.46
N ARG A 16 17.56 -16.60 4.02
CA ARG A 16 16.47 -17.24 4.76
C ARG A 16 16.37 -16.79 6.22
N CYS A 17 17.42 -16.16 6.75
CA CYS A 17 17.56 -15.79 8.15
C CYS A 17 17.83 -14.28 8.33
N ASN A 18 17.32 -13.45 7.42
CA ASN A 18 17.47 -12.00 7.44
C ASN A 18 16.18 -11.27 7.88
N ALA A 19 15.27 -11.97 8.57
CA ALA A 19 13.95 -11.42 8.93
C ALA A 19 14.05 -10.12 9.74
N LEU A 20 14.97 -10.05 10.72
CA LEU A 20 15.20 -8.85 11.52
C LEU A 20 15.67 -7.67 10.67
N GLN A 21 16.69 -7.88 9.83
CA GLN A 21 17.22 -6.88 8.91
C GLN A 21 16.16 -6.41 7.90
N THR A 22 15.30 -7.33 7.46
CA THR A 22 14.20 -7.06 6.53
C THR A 22 13.14 -6.17 7.18
N ILE A 23 12.76 -6.46 8.43
CA ILE A 23 11.82 -5.63 9.20
C ILE A 23 12.38 -4.22 9.41
N VAL A 24 13.65 -4.11 9.83
CA VAL A 24 14.32 -2.81 10.03
C VAL A 24 14.36 -2.01 8.71
N GLY A 25 14.73 -2.65 7.61
CA GLY A 25 14.77 -2.00 6.30
C GLY A 25 13.41 -1.54 5.79
N MET A 26 12.39 -2.39 5.94
CA MET A 26 11.01 -2.03 5.59
C MET A 26 10.51 -0.86 6.43
N PHE A 27 10.74 -0.90 7.74
CA PHE A 27 10.34 0.17 8.66
C PHE A 27 11.00 1.51 8.29
N ALA A 28 12.31 1.50 8.07
CA ALA A 28 13.05 2.70 7.66
C ALA A 28 12.52 3.28 6.34
N HIS A 29 12.22 2.41 5.36
CA HIS A 29 11.62 2.81 4.10
C HIS A 29 10.21 3.42 4.30
N SER A 30 9.36 2.83 5.16
CA SER A 30 8.04 3.38 5.50
C SER A 30 8.10 4.75 6.20
N CYS A 31 9.19 5.04 6.91
CA CYS A 31 9.43 6.36 7.52
C CYS A 31 9.99 7.40 6.53
N ASN A 32 10.02 7.12 5.22
CA ASN A 32 10.64 7.98 4.19
C ASN A 32 12.13 8.27 4.48
N THR A 33 12.85 7.31 5.06
CA THR A 33 14.29 7.46 5.29
C THR A 33 15.02 7.60 3.95
N PRO A 34 15.94 8.58 3.78
CA PRO A 34 16.70 8.73 2.56
C PRO A 34 17.45 7.45 2.19
N GLU A 35 17.49 7.12 0.90
CA GLU A 35 18.11 5.87 0.41
C GLU A 35 19.58 5.73 0.84
N ARG A 36 20.32 6.84 0.91
CA ARG A 36 21.71 6.84 1.39
C ARG A 36 21.82 6.37 2.83
N VAL A 37 20.91 6.80 3.70
CA VAL A 37 20.88 6.36 5.11
C VAL A 37 20.53 4.87 5.16
N LEU A 38 19.55 4.44 4.37
CA LEU A 38 19.17 3.02 4.31
C LEU A 38 20.34 2.13 3.82
N GLU A 39 21.09 2.57 2.81
CA GLU A 39 22.30 1.87 2.35
C GLU A 39 23.39 1.83 3.43
N THR A 40 23.62 2.91 4.17
CA THR A 40 24.61 2.89 5.27
C THR A 40 24.23 1.89 6.37
N ILE A 41 22.95 1.82 6.73
CA ILE A 41 22.44 0.87 7.72
C ILE A 41 22.54 -0.56 7.18
N ALA A 42 22.31 -0.75 5.87
CA ALA A 42 22.48 -2.05 5.22
C ALA A 42 23.95 -2.51 5.23
N HIS A 43 24.90 -1.62 4.92
CA HIS A 43 26.34 -1.91 5.01
C HIS A 43 26.80 -2.19 6.44
N ALA A 44 26.14 -1.62 7.45
CA ALA A 44 26.38 -1.94 8.86
C ALA A 44 25.79 -3.31 9.30
N GLY A 45 25.10 -4.04 8.41
CA GLY A 45 24.44 -5.31 8.72
C GLY A 45 23.14 -5.17 9.50
N LEU A 46 22.63 -3.95 9.67
CA LEU A 46 21.40 -3.66 10.42
C LEU A 46 20.13 -3.80 9.58
N SER A 47 20.26 -3.68 8.26
CA SER A 47 19.15 -3.72 7.31
C SER A 47 19.52 -4.51 6.06
N VAL A 48 18.51 -4.90 5.28
CA VAL A 48 18.70 -5.30 3.89
C VAL A 48 18.92 -4.06 3.00
N SER A 49 19.46 -4.25 1.80
CA SER A 49 19.70 -3.15 0.85
C SER A 49 18.39 -2.43 0.46
N SER A 50 18.48 -1.15 0.10
CA SER A 50 17.35 -0.38 -0.45
C SER A 50 16.67 -1.13 -1.61
N SER A 51 17.47 -1.66 -2.53
CA SER A 51 16.99 -2.49 -3.65
C SER A 51 16.20 -3.72 -3.21
N SER A 52 16.61 -4.38 -2.12
CA SER A 52 15.89 -5.54 -1.56
C SER A 52 14.55 -5.13 -0.95
N VAL A 53 14.50 -3.98 -0.27
CA VAL A 53 13.24 -3.43 0.26
C VAL A 53 12.27 -3.11 -0.88
N LEU A 54 12.73 -2.41 -1.93
CA LEU A 54 11.88 -2.08 -3.09
C LEU A 54 11.38 -3.33 -3.82
N ASN A 55 12.23 -4.33 -3.99
CA ASN A 55 11.83 -5.61 -4.58
C ASN A 55 10.77 -6.33 -3.73
N MET A 56 10.91 -6.28 -2.41
CA MET A 56 9.92 -6.83 -1.48
C MET A 56 8.60 -6.08 -1.55
N VAL A 57 8.60 -4.75 -1.59
CA VAL A 57 7.39 -3.93 -1.76
C VAL A 57 6.68 -4.28 -3.08
N ASN A 58 7.44 -4.39 -4.18
CA ASN A 58 6.89 -4.78 -5.47
C ASN A 58 6.32 -6.20 -5.46
N SER A 59 7.01 -7.15 -4.84
CA SER A 59 6.56 -8.54 -4.71
C SER A 59 5.29 -8.64 -3.86
N LEU A 60 5.26 -7.94 -2.72
CA LEU A 60 4.11 -7.91 -1.82
C LEU A 60 2.89 -7.25 -2.49
N SER A 61 3.10 -6.18 -3.26
CA SER A 61 2.06 -5.53 -4.04
C SER A 61 1.46 -6.47 -5.09
N LYS A 62 2.29 -7.20 -5.84
CA LYS A 62 1.82 -8.21 -6.79
C LYS A 62 1.02 -9.29 -6.09
N LYS A 63 1.52 -9.81 -4.96
CA LYS A 63 0.82 -10.85 -4.20
C LYS A 63 -0.52 -10.35 -3.63
N ALA A 64 -0.59 -9.10 -3.18
CA ALA A 64 -1.83 -8.49 -2.71
C ALA A 64 -2.87 -8.39 -3.82
N VAL A 65 -2.46 -8.04 -5.05
CA VAL A 65 -3.35 -8.06 -6.23
C VAL A 65 -3.86 -9.46 -6.52
N ASP A 66 -2.99 -10.47 -6.48
CA ASP A 66 -3.40 -11.85 -6.73
C ASP A 66 -4.39 -12.36 -5.68
N VAL A 67 -4.12 -12.08 -4.39
CA VAL A 67 -5.05 -12.39 -3.28
C VAL A 67 -6.38 -11.68 -3.48
N THR A 68 -6.36 -10.40 -3.85
CA THR A 68 -7.60 -9.65 -4.11
C THR A 68 -8.43 -10.28 -5.23
N LYS A 69 -7.78 -10.67 -6.34
CA LYS A 69 -8.47 -11.34 -7.45
C LYS A 69 -9.04 -12.69 -7.04
N GLU A 70 -8.30 -13.46 -6.24
CA GLU A 70 -8.75 -14.74 -5.71
C GLU A 70 -9.98 -14.56 -4.80
N THR A 71 -9.93 -13.60 -3.88
CA THR A 71 -11.05 -13.25 -2.99
C THR A 71 -12.28 -12.79 -3.79
N VAL A 72 -12.11 -11.93 -4.79
CA VAL A 72 -13.24 -11.47 -5.62
C VAL A 72 -13.86 -12.62 -6.41
N ARG A 73 -13.07 -13.59 -6.88
CA ARG A 73 -13.58 -14.77 -7.60
C ARG A 73 -14.37 -15.72 -6.71
N SER A 74 -13.99 -15.86 -5.44
CA SER A 74 -14.66 -16.74 -4.49
C SER A 74 -15.83 -16.08 -3.75
N THR A 75 -15.86 -14.75 -3.69
CA THR A 75 -16.89 -13.99 -2.98
C THR A 75 -18.09 -13.75 -3.88
N CYS A 76 -19.28 -14.15 -3.42
CA CYS A 76 -20.52 -13.74 -4.05
C CYS A 76 -20.78 -12.26 -3.72
N VAL A 77 -20.91 -11.42 -4.74
CA VAL A 77 -21.19 -9.98 -4.56
C VAL A 77 -22.50 -9.62 -5.26
N GLY A 78 -23.31 -8.82 -4.58
CA GLY A 78 -24.46 -8.16 -5.17
C GLY A 78 -24.00 -6.91 -5.90
N ILE A 79 -24.47 -6.71 -7.13
CA ILE A 79 -24.17 -5.49 -7.89
C ILE A 79 -25.43 -4.64 -7.92
N GLY A 80 -25.37 -3.46 -7.31
CA GLY A 80 -26.42 -2.45 -7.40
C GLY A 80 -26.03 -1.39 -8.42
N TYR A 81 -26.90 -1.13 -9.39
CA TYR A 81 -26.78 0.00 -10.30
C TYR A 81 -27.88 1.01 -9.97
N ASP A 82 -27.50 2.27 -9.82
CA ASP A 82 -28.45 3.35 -9.58
C ASP A 82 -27.99 4.65 -10.26
N ASN A 83 -28.96 5.49 -10.61
CA ASN A 83 -28.70 6.80 -11.17
C ASN A 83 -28.46 7.79 -10.02
N LEU A 84 -27.32 8.47 -10.08
CA LEU A 84 -26.94 9.52 -9.14
C LEU A 84 -27.11 10.87 -9.81
N ASP A 85 -28.12 11.61 -9.38
CA ASP A 85 -28.35 12.99 -9.80
C ASP A 85 -27.77 13.96 -8.76
N VAL A 86 -26.75 14.71 -9.16
CA VAL A 86 -26.12 15.72 -8.30
C VAL A 86 -26.54 17.11 -8.77
N GLN A 87 -27.27 17.82 -7.93
CA GLN A 87 -27.61 19.21 -8.17
C GLN A 87 -26.54 20.14 -7.59
N PHE A 88 -25.78 20.80 -8.46
CA PHE A 88 -24.84 21.84 -8.06
C PHE A 88 -25.60 23.14 -7.78
N LYS A 89 -25.74 23.47 -6.49
CA LYS A 89 -26.40 24.69 -6.05
C LYS A 89 -25.50 25.90 -6.31
N SER A 90 -26.07 26.96 -6.87
CA SER A 90 -25.47 28.30 -6.91
C SER A 90 -25.96 29.09 -5.71
N SER A 91 -25.07 29.85 -5.05
CA SER A 91 -25.44 30.71 -3.92
C SER A 91 -26.47 31.78 -4.31
N GLN A 92 -26.46 32.23 -5.57
CA GLN A 92 -27.44 33.17 -6.10
C GLN A 92 -27.70 32.81 -7.57
N PRO A 93 -28.83 32.16 -7.89
CA PRO A 93 -29.15 31.79 -9.26
C PRO A 93 -29.52 33.05 -10.07
N THR A 94 -28.78 33.31 -11.14
CA THR A 94 -29.11 34.32 -12.15
C THR A 94 -29.41 33.63 -13.48
N ILE A 95 -29.98 34.35 -14.45
CA ILE A 95 -30.25 33.82 -15.80
C ILE A 95 -28.98 33.22 -16.44
N GLU A 96 -27.82 33.82 -16.17
CA GLU A 96 -26.52 33.36 -16.70
C GLU A 96 -25.86 32.27 -15.84
N LYS A 97 -26.23 32.15 -14.54
CA LYS A 97 -25.70 31.16 -13.59
C LYS A 97 -26.83 30.34 -12.96
N ALA A 98 -27.55 29.61 -13.81
CA ALA A 98 -28.53 28.64 -13.37
C ALA A 98 -27.86 27.45 -12.63
N PRO A 99 -28.53 26.85 -11.64
CA PRO A 99 -28.07 25.62 -11.01
C PRO A 99 -27.96 24.51 -12.05
N LYS A 100 -26.86 23.76 -12.01
CA LYS A 100 -26.59 22.67 -12.95
C LYS A 100 -26.96 21.35 -12.29
N LEU A 101 -27.63 20.49 -13.05
CA LEU A 101 -27.91 19.12 -12.64
C LEU A 101 -27.02 18.19 -13.44
N LEU A 102 -26.25 17.37 -12.75
CA LEU A 102 -25.34 16.39 -13.33
C LEU A 102 -25.94 15.00 -13.13
N HIS A 103 -26.24 14.35 -14.24
CA HIS A 103 -26.72 12.98 -14.27
C HIS A 103 -25.52 12.03 -14.39
N MET A 104 -25.39 11.09 -13.46
CA MET A 104 -24.38 10.03 -13.50
C MET A 104 -25.04 8.68 -13.23
N THR A 105 -24.50 7.62 -13.82
CA THR A 105 -24.86 6.25 -13.43
C THR A 105 -23.76 5.70 -12.54
N THR A 106 -24.14 5.18 -11.39
CA THR A 106 -23.22 4.62 -10.39
C THR A 106 -23.47 3.14 -10.21
N GLY A 107 -22.40 2.40 -9.91
CA GLY A 107 -22.45 0.98 -9.59
C GLY A 107 -21.75 0.74 -8.26
N ALA A 108 -22.36 -0.08 -7.40
CA ALA A 108 -21.81 -0.48 -6.11
C ALA A 108 -21.77 -2.00 -6.00
N PHE A 109 -20.68 -2.52 -5.43
CA PHE A 109 -20.52 -3.93 -5.08
C PHE A 109 -20.81 -4.11 -3.60
N PHE A 110 -21.74 -5.01 -3.26
CA PHE A 110 -22.13 -5.35 -1.90
C PHE A 110 -21.70 -6.80 -1.59
N PRO A 111 -21.12 -7.08 -0.41
CA PRO A 111 -20.93 -8.46 0.02
C PRO A 111 -22.30 -9.13 0.25
N LEU A 112 -22.46 -10.38 -0.20
CA LEU A 112 -23.66 -11.20 0.03
C LEU A 112 -23.45 -12.19 1.18
#